data_AF-A0A966YDN9-F1
#
_entry.id   AF-A0A966YDN9-F1
#
_cell.length_a   1.000
_cell.length_b   1.000
_cell.length_c   1.000
_cell.angle_alpha   90.00
_cell.angle_beta   90.00
_cell.angle_gamma   90.00
#
_symmetry.space_group_name_H-M   'P 1'
#
loop_
_entity.id
_entity.type
_entity.pdbx_description
1 polymer ?
#
loop_
_entity_poly.entity_id
_entity_poly.type
_entity_poly.pdbx_seq_one_letter_code
_entity_poly.pdbx_strand_id
1 'polypeptide(L)' 'QIGRIHGPVGLNIGAATPAEIAVAIMAEVLSQLRVSK' A
#
# COMPACT_ATOMS: atom_id res chain seq x y z
N GLN A 1 13.08 -10.56 14.58
CA GLN A 1 11.85 -9.74 14.65
C GLN A 1 11.59 -8.90 13.39
N ILE A 2 12.51 -8.85 12.41
CA ILE A 2 12.38 -8.04 11.16
C ILE A 2 11.21 -8.48 10.27
N GLY A 3 10.78 -9.75 10.30
CA GLY A 3 9.69 -10.26 9.46
C GLY A 3 8.28 -9.69 9.73
N ARG A 4 8.12 -8.80 10.71
CA ARG A 4 6.85 -8.07 10.96
C ARG A 4 6.82 -6.69 10.30
N ILE A 5 7.94 -6.20 9.79
CA ILE A 5 8.03 -4.89 9.13
C ILE A 5 7.93 -5.15 7.64
N HIS A 6 6.84 -4.72 7.03
CA HIS A 6 6.66 -4.74 5.58
C HIS A 6 7.00 -3.37 5.01
N GLY A 7 7.86 -3.36 3.99
CA GLY A 7 8.20 -2.16 3.24
C GLY A 7 8.84 -2.54 1.90
N PRO A 8 8.74 -1.67 0.88
CA PRO A 8 8.02 -0.38 0.82
C PRO A 8 6.50 -0.51 0.91
N VAL A 9 5.81 0.52 1.43
CA VAL A 9 4.34 0.55 1.60
C VAL A 9 3.66 1.14 0.37
N GLY A 10 2.46 0.65 0.07
CA GLY A 10 1.61 1.04 -1.04
C GLY A 10 1.65 0.05 -2.21
N LEU A 11 0.56 0.00 -2.98
CA LEU A 11 0.52 -0.77 -4.23
C LEU A 11 1.47 -0.16 -5.26
N ASN A 12 2.08 -1.03 -6.07
CA ASN A 12 2.96 -0.61 -7.17
C ASN A 12 2.14 -0.01 -8.33
N ILE A 13 1.83 1.28 -8.24
CA ILE A 13 1.11 2.06 -9.25
C ILE A 13 2.00 3.08 -9.99
N GLY A 14 3.33 3.05 -9.76
CA GLY A 14 4.25 4.05 -10.30
C GLY A 14 4.13 5.43 -9.65
N ALA A 15 3.75 5.50 -8.37
CA ALA A 15 3.53 6.76 -7.66
C ALA A 15 4.82 7.61 -7.54
N ALA A 16 4.72 8.89 -7.86
CA ALA A 16 5.79 9.89 -7.80
C ALA A 16 5.36 11.15 -7.04
N THR A 17 4.09 11.54 -7.09
CA THR A 17 3.57 12.70 -6.36
C THR A 17 3.04 12.32 -4.97
N PRO A 18 3.00 13.24 -3.99
CA PRO A 18 2.45 12.94 -2.66
C PRO A 18 1.01 12.41 -2.70
N ALA A 19 0.19 12.91 -3.62
CA ALA A 19 -1.18 12.44 -3.80
C ALA A 19 -1.22 10.99 -4.33
N GLU A 20 -0.37 10.65 -5.29
CA GLU A 20 -0.25 9.26 -5.79
C GLU A 20 0.23 8.30 -4.71
N ILE A 21 1.20 8.71 -3.88
CA ILE A 21 1.69 7.89 -2.76
C ILE A 21 0.55 7.64 -1.76
N ALA A 22 -0.24 8.65 -1.44
CA ALA A 22 -1.39 8.49 -0.54
C ALA A 22 -2.42 7.50 -1.11
N VAL A 23 -2.71 7.57 -2.41
CA VAL A 23 -3.61 6.60 -3.09
C VAL A 23 -3.01 5.20 -3.08
N ALA A 24 -1.72 5.04 -3.35
CA ALA A 24 -1.04 3.74 -3.33
C ALA A 24 -1.16 3.05 -1.96
N ILE A 25 -0.96 3.81 -0.88
CA ILE A 25 -1.10 3.33 0.51
C ILE A 25 -2.55 2.95 0.81
N MET A 26 -3.51 3.83 0.52
CA MET A 26 -4.92 3.55 0.77
C MET A 26 -5.41 2.32 -0.02
N ALA A 27 -4.92 2.14 -1.23
CA ALA A 27 -5.26 0.97 -2.05
C ALA A 27 -4.74 -0.34 -1.43
N GLU A 28 -3.52 -0.35 -0.86
CA GLU A 28 -2.99 -1.52 -0.13
C GLU A 28 -3.82 -1.82 1.12
N VAL A 29 -4.22 -0.79 1.89
CA VAL A 29 -5.07 -0.96 3.07
C VAL A 29 -6.42 -1.59 2.68
N LEU A 30 -7.03 -1.11 1.60
CA LEU A 30 -8.31 -1.63 1.12
C LEU A 30 -8.17 -3.06 0.57
N SER A 31 -7.06 -3.40 -0.09
CA SER A 31 -6.86 -4.77 -0.59
C SER A 31 -6.80 -5.79 0.55
N GLN A 32 -6.20 -5.43 1.68
CA GLN A 32 -6.14 -6.29 2.87
C GLN A 32 -7.48 -6.38 3.62
N LEU A 33 -8.22 -5.26 3.70
CA LEU A 33 -9.43 -5.18 4.54
C LEU A 33 -10.73 -5.52 3.80
N ARG A 34 -10.79 -5.38 2.47
CA ARG A 34 -12.06 -5.40 1.72
C ARG A 34 -12.08 -6.24 0.46
N VAL A 35 -10.92 -6.51 -0.16
CA VAL A 35 -10.86 -7.25 -1.44
C VAL A 35 -10.64 -8.76 -1.21
N SER A 36 -10.53 -9.20 0.04
CA SER A 36 -10.47 -10.61 0.43
C SER A 36 -11.73 -11.37 -0.01
N LYS A 37 -11.68 -11.96 -1.20
CA LYS A 37 -12.57 -13.02 -1.66
C LYS A 37 -11.72 -14.18 -2.14
#